data_AF-A0A2D8AK83-F1
#
_entry.id   AF-A0A2D8AK83-F1
#
_cell.length_a   1.000
_cell.length_b   1.000
_cell.length_c   1.000
_cell.angle_alpha   90.00
_cell.angle_beta   90.00
_cell.angle_gamma   90.00
#
_symmetry.space_group_name_H-M   'P 1'
#
loop_
_entity.id
_entity.type
_entity.pdbx_description
1 polymer ?
#
loop_
_entity_poly.entity_id
_entity_poly.type
_entity_poly.pdbx_seq_one_letter_code
_entity_poly.pdbx_strand_id
1 'polypeptide(L)'
;FDIQWQPELIAGLSNQIQQLFVSDDDRRRIAYYHTQISNTVAAIPTGISAVPLHTLLIPLFSAVREESVVSRNPVAENRAAFQALSIYLNGEDIASTTGIKNAHEPANPRPVEVRLQQREDLAQHVASIAAISSSAGAELAQLLSTTKEAYDARYRTGFSFSDLTANSVGVALAEFATKSDASALEFQRRVTALSDDAEYMPVVGNNRDGMTEAAFSVQYRDRSSTEFAQRLREIQTMIAERPFFANQQ
;
A
#
# COMPACT_ATOMS: atom_id res chain seq x y z
N PHE A 1 5.11 5.94 28.61
CA PHE A 1 5.42 6.99 27.64
C PHE A 1 4.16 7.26 26.85
N ASP A 2 3.49 8.38 27.13
CA ASP A 2 2.24 8.75 26.47
C ASP A 2 2.62 9.64 25.28
N ILE A 3 2.87 9.01 24.13
CA ILE A 3 3.18 9.72 22.89
C ILE A 3 1.85 10.27 22.38
N GLN A 4 1.65 11.59 22.49
CA GLN A 4 0.53 12.25 21.84
C GLN A 4 0.68 12.10 20.33
N TRP A 5 -0.16 11.27 19.74
CA TRP A 5 -0.16 10.99 18.30
C TRP A 5 -0.55 12.26 17.54
N GLN A 6 0.39 12.79 16.75
CA GLN A 6 0.16 13.91 15.85
C GLN A 6 0.28 13.38 14.41
N PRO A 7 -0.85 13.22 13.67
CA PRO A 7 -0.87 12.57 12.36
C PRO A 7 0.11 13.21 11.38
N GLU A 8 0.18 14.53 11.39
CA GLU A 8 1.08 15.31 10.53
C GLU A 8 2.55 15.12 10.91
N LEU A 9 2.86 14.97 12.21
CA LEU A 9 4.22 14.67 12.64
C LEU A 9 4.62 13.23 12.38
N ILE A 10 3.71 12.25 12.46
CA ILE A 10 4.03 10.83 12.21
C ILE A 10 4.13 10.55 10.69
N ALA A 11 3.24 11.14 9.89
CA ALA A 11 3.35 11.14 8.43
C ALA A 11 4.63 11.90 8.00
N GLY A 12 4.90 13.06 8.59
CA GLY A 12 6.12 13.82 8.40
C GLY A 12 7.39 13.07 8.84
N LEU A 13 7.35 12.35 9.96
CA LEU A 13 8.45 11.54 10.48
C LEU A 13 8.66 10.29 9.63
N SER A 14 7.61 9.65 9.14
CA SER A 14 7.69 8.53 8.19
C SER A 14 8.30 9.00 6.87
N ASN A 15 7.86 10.15 6.35
CA ASN A 15 8.42 10.75 5.13
C ASN A 15 9.87 11.21 5.34
N GLN A 16 10.22 11.77 6.50
CA GLN A 16 11.59 12.15 6.84
C GLN A 16 12.52 10.94 7.03
N ILE A 17 12.05 9.88 7.70
CA ILE A 17 12.83 8.64 7.87
C ILE A 17 13.03 7.96 6.51
N GLN A 18 12.02 7.96 5.63
CA GLN A 18 12.19 7.49 4.26
C GLN A 18 13.24 8.34 3.52
N GLN A 19 13.12 9.67 3.53
CA GLN A 19 14.06 10.58 2.84
C GLN A 19 15.51 10.49 3.33
N LEU A 20 15.74 10.19 4.62
CA LEU A 20 17.08 10.10 5.21
C LEU A 20 17.85 8.83 4.80
N PHE A 21 17.18 7.82 4.23
CA PHE A 21 17.80 6.55 3.86
C PHE A 21 17.58 6.13 2.38
N VAL A 22 16.93 6.94 1.54
CA VAL A 22 16.80 6.65 0.10
C VAL A 22 18.11 6.97 -0.63
N SER A 23 18.79 5.93 -1.11
CA SER A 23 19.97 6.05 -1.97
C SER A 23 19.65 6.79 -3.28
N ASP A 24 20.64 7.38 -3.94
CA ASP A 24 20.43 8.04 -5.24
C ASP A 24 19.85 7.08 -6.30
N ASP A 25 20.25 5.80 -6.25
CA ASP A 25 19.70 4.77 -7.11
C ASP A 25 18.22 4.51 -6.82
N ASP A 26 17.83 4.45 -5.54
CA ASP A 26 16.43 4.29 -5.17
C ASP A 26 15.59 5.52 -5.55
N ARG A 27 16.13 6.75 -5.43
CA ARG A 27 15.46 7.97 -5.91
C ARG A 27 15.17 7.89 -7.41
N ARG A 28 16.13 7.39 -8.20
CA ARG A 28 15.98 7.19 -9.65
C ARG A 28 14.96 6.10 -9.98
N ARG A 29 14.98 4.96 -9.27
CA ARG A 29 13.97 3.90 -9.43
C ARG A 29 12.57 4.42 -9.17
N ILE A 30 12.37 5.14 -8.06
CA ILE A 30 11.05 5.71 -7.70
C ILE A 30 10.56 6.65 -8.80
N ALA A 31 11.43 7.57 -9.27
CA ALA A 31 11.08 8.50 -10.35
C ALA A 31 10.73 7.78 -11.66
N TYR A 32 11.48 6.73 -12.01
CA TYR A 32 11.20 5.90 -13.16
C TYR A 32 9.82 5.22 -13.07
N TYR A 33 9.53 4.54 -11.97
CA TYR A 33 8.25 3.85 -11.79
C TYR A 33 7.05 4.79 -11.70
N HIS A 34 7.22 5.97 -11.10
CA HIS A 34 6.16 6.99 -11.11
C HIS A 34 5.85 7.48 -12.53
N THR A 35 6.87 7.60 -13.38
CA THR A 35 6.69 7.91 -14.81
C THR A 35 5.91 6.79 -15.51
N GLN A 36 6.19 5.52 -15.21
CA GLN A 36 5.42 4.38 -15.77
C GLN A 36 3.95 4.40 -15.35
N ILE A 37 3.66 4.72 -14.09
CA ILE A 37 2.28 4.89 -13.60
C ILE A 37 1.58 6.03 -14.33
N SER A 38 2.25 7.18 -14.46
CA SER A 38 1.72 8.35 -15.16
C SER A 38 1.41 8.05 -16.63
N ASN A 39 2.30 7.33 -17.31
CA ASN A 39 2.11 6.89 -18.69
C ASN A 39 0.92 5.92 -18.82
N THR A 40 0.79 4.98 -17.87
CA THR A 40 -0.34 4.04 -17.82
C THR A 40 -1.66 4.80 -17.71
N VAL A 41 -1.73 5.79 -16.81
CA VAL A 41 -2.96 6.58 -16.62
C VAL A 41 -3.26 7.48 -17.81
N ALA A 42 -2.23 8.07 -18.43
CA ALA A 42 -2.39 8.85 -19.65
C ALA A 42 -2.94 8.03 -20.84
N ALA A 43 -2.66 6.72 -20.87
CA ALA A 43 -3.17 5.80 -21.89
C ALA A 43 -4.62 5.35 -21.66
N ILE A 44 -5.20 5.59 -20.47
CA ILE A 44 -6.60 5.23 -20.19
C ILE A 44 -7.53 6.09 -21.05
N PRO A 45 -8.51 5.49 -21.76
CA PRO A 45 -9.48 6.22 -22.57
C PRO A 45 -10.19 7.36 -21.80
N THR A 46 -10.42 8.48 -22.48
CA THR A 46 -10.98 9.72 -21.89
C THR A 46 -12.37 9.56 -21.27
N GLY A 47 -13.15 8.57 -21.69
CA GLY A 47 -14.47 8.25 -21.13
C GLY A 47 -14.45 7.43 -19.84
N ILE A 48 -13.29 6.98 -19.37
CA ILE A 48 -13.14 6.14 -18.18
C ILE A 48 -12.62 6.99 -17.02
N SER A 49 -13.47 7.23 -16.02
CA SER A 49 -13.13 8.05 -14.84
C SER A 49 -12.60 7.25 -13.65
N ALA A 50 -12.79 5.93 -13.63
CA ALA A 50 -12.31 5.07 -12.56
C ALA A 50 -11.83 3.72 -13.11
N VAL A 51 -10.77 3.18 -12.52
CA VAL A 51 -10.18 1.88 -12.88
C VAL A 51 -9.82 1.08 -11.63
N PRO A 52 -9.81 -0.26 -11.69
CA PRO A 52 -9.34 -1.07 -10.56
C PRO A 52 -7.82 -0.96 -10.39
N LEU A 53 -7.34 -1.12 -9.16
CA LEU A 53 -5.92 -0.99 -8.80
C LEU A 53 -4.99 -1.87 -9.63
N HIS A 54 -5.42 -3.08 -9.98
CA HIS A 54 -4.63 -3.98 -10.82
C HIS A 54 -4.36 -3.43 -12.23
N THR A 55 -5.16 -2.46 -12.72
CA THR A 55 -4.89 -1.72 -13.98
C THR A 55 -3.56 -0.98 -13.94
N LEU A 56 -3.12 -0.53 -12.76
CA LEU A 56 -1.83 0.11 -12.56
C LEU A 56 -0.76 -0.90 -12.15
N LEU A 57 -1.11 -1.88 -11.29
CA LEU A 57 -0.14 -2.88 -10.80
C LEU A 57 0.46 -3.71 -11.94
N ILE A 58 -0.35 -4.17 -12.89
CA ILE A 58 0.10 -5.06 -13.98
C ILE A 58 1.20 -4.40 -14.85
N PRO A 59 0.99 -3.22 -15.46
CA PRO A 59 2.03 -2.57 -16.26
C PRO A 59 3.22 -2.11 -15.41
N LEU A 60 2.98 -1.62 -14.19
CA LEU A 60 4.06 -1.24 -13.27
C LEU A 60 4.99 -2.42 -12.98
N PHE A 61 4.44 -3.57 -12.55
CA PHE A 61 5.26 -4.73 -12.21
C PHE A 61 5.78 -5.50 -13.43
N SER A 62 5.24 -5.24 -14.64
CA SER A 62 5.87 -5.65 -15.88
C SER A 62 7.19 -4.91 -16.10
N ALA A 63 7.21 -3.57 -15.95
CA ALA A 63 8.44 -2.78 -16.04
C ALA A 63 9.45 -3.16 -14.93
N VAL A 64 8.98 -3.34 -13.70
CA VAL A 64 9.81 -3.81 -12.57
C VAL A 64 10.52 -5.12 -12.88
N ARG A 65 9.82 -6.07 -13.52
CA ARG A 65 10.40 -7.36 -13.89
C ARG A 65 11.48 -7.23 -14.95
N GLU A 66 11.34 -6.31 -15.90
CA GLU A 66 12.36 -5.99 -16.90
C GLU A 66 13.59 -5.36 -16.24
N GLU A 67 13.40 -4.35 -15.39
CA GLU A 67 14.49 -3.69 -14.67
C GLU A 67 15.22 -4.62 -13.70
N SER A 68 14.51 -5.57 -13.08
CA SER A 68 15.10 -6.57 -12.18
C SER A 68 16.15 -7.44 -12.87
N VAL A 69 16.03 -7.67 -14.18
CA VAL A 69 17.04 -8.41 -14.97
C VAL A 69 18.32 -7.58 -15.11
N VAL A 70 18.19 -6.27 -15.28
CA VAL A 70 19.30 -5.34 -15.49
C VAL A 70 20.00 -5.03 -14.16
N SER A 71 19.22 -4.64 -13.15
CA SER A 71 19.74 -4.23 -11.84
C SER A 71 20.22 -5.41 -10.98
N ARG A 72 19.70 -6.63 -11.28
CA ARG A 72 19.91 -7.84 -10.47
C ARG A 72 19.52 -7.66 -9.01
N ASN A 73 18.56 -6.77 -8.74
CA ASN A 73 18.07 -6.48 -7.40
C ASN A 73 16.54 -6.36 -7.38
N PRO A 74 15.82 -7.48 -7.57
CA PRO A 74 14.36 -7.47 -7.67
C PRO A 74 13.66 -6.93 -6.41
N VAL A 75 14.28 -7.09 -5.23
CA VAL A 75 13.78 -6.54 -3.97
C VAL A 75 13.79 -5.02 -3.97
N ALA A 76 14.89 -4.39 -4.43
CA ALA A 76 14.96 -2.94 -4.52
C ALA A 76 14.00 -2.37 -5.57
N GLU A 77 13.84 -3.05 -6.71
CA GLU A 77 12.87 -2.64 -7.73
C GLU A 77 11.42 -2.70 -7.21
N ASN A 78 11.05 -3.79 -6.53
CA ASN A 78 9.72 -3.93 -5.92
C ASN A 78 9.43 -2.84 -4.88
N ARG A 79 10.41 -2.56 -3.99
CA ARG A 79 10.29 -1.50 -2.99
C ARG A 79 10.05 -0.13 -3.64
N ALA A 80 10.86 0.22 -4.63
CA ALA A 80 10.73 1.50 -5.32
C ALA A 80 9.39 1.63 -6.07
N ALA A 81 8.88 0.53 -6.64
CA ALA A 81 7.58 0.49 -7.29
C ALA A 81 6.43 0.76 -6.31
N PHE A 82 6.46 0.17 -5.10
CA PHE A 82 5.46 0.48 -4.07
C PHE A 82 5.51 1.93 -3.60
N GLN A 83 6.72 2.48 -3.42
CA GLN A 83 6.89 3.89 -3.07
C GLN A 83 6.31 4.81 -4.16
N ALA A 84 6.63 4.54 -5.43
CA ALA A 84 6.07 5.28 -6.56
C ALA A 84 4.54 5.18 -6.62
N LEU A 85 3.98 3.99 -6.39
CA LEU A 85 2.53 3.76 -6.36
C LEU A 85 1.86 4.52 -5.21
N SER A 86 2.46 4.50 -4.02
CA SER A 86 1.96 5.25 -2.87
C SER A 86 1.96 6.75 -3.14
N ILE A 87 3.06 7.31 -3.64
CA ILE A 87 3.17 8.74 -3.98
C ILE A 87 2.07 9.12 -4.97
N TYR A 88 1.90 8.32 -6.03
CA TYR A 88 0.91 8.59 -7.07
C TYR A 88 -0.53 8.57 -6.52
N LEU A 89 -0.91 7.51 -5.79
CA LEU A 89 -2.29 7.33 -5.31
C LEU A 89 -2.69 8.31 -4.21
N ASN A 90 -1.72 8.83 -3.45
CA ASN A 90 -1.95 9.85 -2.42
C ASN A 90 -1.82 11.28 -2.97
N GLY A 91 -1.50 11.46 -4.26
CA GLY A 91 -1.30 12.78 -4.87
C GLY A 91 -0.15 13.57 -4.25
N GLU A 92 0.88 12.85 -3.76
CA GLU A 92 2.05 13.46 -3.14
C GLU A 92 3.01 14.02 -4.20
N ASP A 93 3.71 15.10 -3.86
CA ASP A 93 4.77 15.63 -4.73
C ASP A 93 5.97 14.69 -4.73
N ILE A 94 6.23 14.02 -5.86
CA ILE A 94 7.37 13.13 -6.02
C ILE A 94 8.71 13.82 -5.73
N ALA A 95 8.83 15.13 -5.97
CA ALA A 95 10.06 15.86 -5.78
C ALA A 95 10.38 16.01 -4.29
N SER A 96 9.36 15.96 -3.41
CA SER A 96 9.56 15.92 -1.96
C SER A 96 10.33 14.66 -1.53
N THR A 97 10.07 13.51 -2.17
CA THR A 97 10.72 12.24 -1.85
C THR A 97 12.04 12.05 -2.60
N THR A 98 12.04 12.32 -3.91
CA THR A 98 13.17 11.99 -4.80
C THR A 98 14.14 13.15 -5.00
N GLY A 99 13.69 14.40 -4.82
CA GLY A 99 14.43 15.60 -5.28
C GLY A 99 14.40 15.77 -6.81
N ILE A 100 13.74 14.87 -7.53
CA ILE A 100 13.65 14.85 -8.99
C ILE A 100 12.26 15.32 -9.38
N LYS A 101 12.18 16.36 -10.21
CA LYS A 101 10.90 16.79 -10.80
C LYS A 101 10.54 15.85 -11.95
N ASN A 102 9.28 15.44 -12.02
CA ASN A 102 8.77 14.74 -13.19
C ASN A 102 8.67 15.73 -14.36
N ALA A 103 9.65 15.71 -15.26
CA ALA A 103 9.64 16.55 -16.45
C ALA A 103 8.49 16.21 -17.43
N HIS A 104 7.84 15.06 -17.23
CA HIS A 104 6.75 14.55 -18.07
C HIS A 104 5.36 14.64 -17.44
N GLU A 105 5.23 15.32 -16.28
CA GLU A 105 3.90 15.54 -15.71
C GLU A 105 3.07 16.48 -16.61
N PRO A 106 1.88 16.05 -17.07
CA PRO A 106 1.02 16.91 -17.86
C PRO A 106 0.56 18.10 -17.02
N ALA A 107 0.51 19.30 -17.62
CA ALA A 107 0.14 20.53 -16.92
C ALA A 107 -1.27 20.49 -16.29
N ASN A 108 -2.15 19.60 -16.77
CA ASN A 108 -3.45 19.27 -16.17
C ASN A 108 -3.63 17.75 -16.22
N PRO A 109 -3.21 17.00 -15.19
CA PRO A 109 -3.44 15.57 -15.13
C PRO A 109 -4.94 15.30 -15.07
N ARG A 110 -5.41 14.38 -15.92
CA ARG A 110 -6.81 13.95 -15.90
C ARG A 110 -7.05 13.13 -14.62
N PRO A 111 -8.07 13.44 -13.80
CA PRO A 111 -8.35 12.65 -12.61
C PRO A 111 -8.92 11.29 -13.05
N VAL A 112 -8.13 10.23 -12.83
CA VAL A 112 -8.61 8.85 -12.92
C VAL A 112 -8.56 8.29 -11.52
N GLU A 113 -9.73 7.94 -10.99
CA GLU A 113 -9.84 7.33 -9.68
C GLU A 113 -9.37 5.87 -9.74
N VAL A 114 -8.45 5.50 -8.87
CA VAL A 114 -7.95 4.13 -8.78
C VAL A 114 -8.59 3.48 -7.57
N ARG A 115 -9.33 2.40 -7.80
CA ARG A 115 -10.17 1.78 -6.77
C ARG A 115 -9.74 0.36 -6.46
N LEU A 116 -9.96 -0.05 -5.22
CA LEU A 116 -9.92 -1.44 -4.77
C LEU A 116 -11.30 -1.77 -4.21
N GLN A 117 -11.98 -2.78 -4.76
CA GLN A 117 -13.37 -3.11 -4.43
C GLN A 117 -14.30 -1.87 -4.49
N GLN A 118 -14.17 -1.09 -5.57
CA GLN A 118 -14.94 0.15 -5.82
C GLN A 118 -14.67 1.31 -4.83
N ARG A 119 -13.62 1.22 -4.01
CA ARG A 119 -13.22 2.23 -3.04
C ARG A 119 -11.81 2.76 -3.31
N GLU A 120 -11.67 4.07 -3.46
CA GLU A 120 -10.38 4.75 -3.67
C GLU A 120 -9.49 4.69 -2.42
N ASP A 121 -10.09 4.92 -1.25
CA ASP A 121 -9.40 4.92 0.04
C ASP A 121 -8.73 3.57 0.35
N LEU A 122 -9.36 2.44 -0.02
CA LEU A 122 -8.75 1.12 0.13
C LEU A 122 -7.50 0.94 -0.73
N ALA A 123 -7.50 1.48 -1.96
CA ALA A 123 -6.33 1.42 -2.83
C ALA A 123 -5.16 2.25 -2.25
N GLN A 124 -5.46 3.43 -1.69
CA GLN A 124 -4.49 4.27 -0.98
C GLN A 124 -3.92 3.53 0.24
N HIS A 125 -4.77 2.94 1.07
CA HIS A 125 -4.35 2.17 2.25
C HIS A 125 -3.39 1.02 1.91
N VAL A 126 -3.75 0.20 0.90
CA VAL A 126 -2.88 -0.89 0.45
C VAL A 126 -1.53 -0.36 -0.02
N ALA A 127 -1.50 0.66 -0.86
CA ALA A 127 -0.27 1.18 -1.45
C ALA A 127 0.64 1.84 -0.41
N SER A 128 0.09 2.69 0.47
CA SER A 128 0.86 3.36 1.52
C SER A 128 1.49 2.35 2.49
N ILE A 129 0.73 1.35 2.93
CA ILE A 129 1.27 0.32 3.82
C ILE A 129 2.28 -0.57 3.09
N ALA A 130 2.05 -0.95 1.84
CA ALA A 130 3.03 -1.72 1.08
C ALA A 130 4.36 -0.95 0.92
N ALA A 131 4.32 0.37 0.67
CA ALA A 131 5.51 1.22 0.60
C ALA A 131 6.25 1.28 1.94
N ILE A 132 5.53 1.47 3.06
CA ILE A 132 6.13 1.49 4.40
C ILE A 132 6.73 0.13 4.75
N SER A 133 5.96 -0.96 4.59
CA SER A 133 6.39 -2.32 4.93
C SER A 133 7.60 -2.77 4.11
N SER A 134 7.65 -2.44 2.82
CA SER A 134 8.78 -2.80 1.96
C SER A 134 10.05 -2.01 2.27
N SER A 135 9.93 -0.85 2.92
CA SER A 135 11.05 0.04 3.26
C SER A 135 11.56 -0.13 4.69
N ALA A 136 10.66 -0.32 5.65
CA ALA A 136 10.96 -0.31 7.08
C ALA A 136 10.53 -1.59 7.82
N GLY A 137 9.99 -2.58 7.10
CA GLY A 137 9.57 -3.88 7.65
C GLY A 137 8.11 -3.93 8.10
N ALA A 138 7.58 -5.16 8.17
CA ALA A 138 6.18 -5.45 8.50
C ALA A 138 5.78 -4.99 9.93
N GLU A 139 6.69 -5.13 10.91
CA GLU A 139 6.42 -4.79 12.31
C GLU A 139 6.12 -3.30 12.50
N LEU A 140 6.92 -2.42 11.89
CA LEU A 140 6.70 -0.97 11.98
C LEU A 140 5.41 -0.56 11.28
N ALA A 141 5.10 -1.16 10.13
CA ALA A 141 3.88 -0.86 9.39
C ALA A 141 2.61 -1.28 10.16
N GLN A 142 2.62 -2.46 10.77
CA GLN A 142 1.51 -2.95 11.59
C GLN A 142 1.29 -2.07 12.84
N LEU A 143 2.39 -1.58 13.44
CA LEU A 143 2.32 -0.63 14.54
C LEU A 143 1.68 0.69 14.12
N LEU A 144 2.09 1.25 12.98
CA LEU A 144 1.53 2.50 12.44
C LEU A 144 0.05 2.35 12.09
N SER A 145 -0.33 1.26 11.42
CA SER A 145 -1.71 0.96 11.04
C SER A 145 -2.63 0.83 12.26
N THR A 146 -2.27 0.00 13.24
CA THR A 146 -3.09 -0.19 14.46
C THR A 146 -3.16 1.05 15.35
N THR A 147 -2.18 1.95 15.23
CA THR A 147 -2.15 3.22 15.95
C THR A 147 -3.04 4.27 15.30
N LYS A 148 -3.09 4.34 13.96
CA LYS A 148 -4.07 5.19 13.25
C LYS A 148 -5.51 4.82 13.63
N GLU A 149 -5.86 3.53 13.55
CA GLU A 149 -7.23 3.08 13.81
C GLU A 149 -7.68 3.36 15.25
N ALA A 150 -6.77 3.27 16.22
CA ALA A 150 -7.06 3.63 17.61
C ALA A 150 -7.30 5.14 17.79
N TYR A 151 -6.57 5.97 17.06
CA TYR A 151 -6.81 7.41 17.04
C TYR A 151 -8.14 7.75 16.37
N ASP A 152 -8.44 7.13 15.23
CA ASP A 152 -9.69 7.37 14.50
C ASP A 152 -10.92 6.97 15.31
N ALA A 153 -10.82 5.87 16.07
CA ALA A 153 -11.84 5.41 17.02
C ALA A 153 -12.20 6.46 18.08
N ARG A 154 -11.20 7.21 18.56
CA ARG A 154 -11.31 8.13 19.70
C ARG A 154 -11.53 9.59 19.29
N TYR A 155 -11.01 9.99 18.14
CA TYR A 155 -10.89 11.42 17.78
C TYR A 155 -11.36 11.76 16.36
N ARG A 156 -11.70 10.79 15.51
CA ARG A 156 -12.12 11.04 14.12
C ARG A 156 -13.34 10.23 13.71
N THR A 157 -13.19 9.36 12.72
CA THR A 157 -14.27 8.71 11.97
C THR A 157 -14.78 7.41 12.58
N GLY A 158 -14.14 6.91 13.64
CA GLY A 158 -14.36 5.55 14.15
C GLY A 158 -13.37 4.54 13.56
N PHE A 159 -13.25 3.38 14.19
CA PHE A 159 -12.42 2.25 13.76
C PHE A 159 -12.99 1.63 12.47
N SER A 160 -12.12 1.36 11.48
CA SER A 160 -12.49 0.78 10.19
C SER A 160 -11.85 -0.60 9.99
N PHE A 161 -12.69 -1.65 9.93
CA PHE A 161 -12.19 -3.00 9.64
C PHE A 161 -11.80 -3.17 8.18
N SER A 162 -12.42 -2.40 7.28
CA SER A 162 -12.01 -2.37 5.87
C SER A 162 -10.62 -1.78 5.71
N ASP A 163 -10.31 -0.68 6.39
CA ASP A 163 -8.99 -0.04 6.36
C ASP A 163 -7.95 -0.98 6.99
N LEU A 164 -8.28 -1.61 8.12
CA LEU A 164 -7.42 -2.60 8.75
C LEU A 164 -7.10 -3.78 7.82
N THR A 165 -8.10 -4.26 7.08
CA THR A 165 -7.93 -5.35 6.10
C THR A 165 -7.05 -4.91 4.94
N ALA A 166 -7.29 -3.71 4.38
CA ALA A 166 -6.47 -3.14 3.31
C ALA A 166 -5.01 -2.94 3.77
N ASN A 167 -4.81 -2.41 4.97
CA ASN A 167 -3.48 -2.28 5.56
C ASN A 167 -2.79 -3.66 5.69
N SER A 168 -3.49 -4.68 6.22
CA SER A 168 -2.93 -6.03 6.31
C SER A 168 -2.60 -6.65 4.95
N VAL A 169 -3.39 -6.36 3.91
CA VAL A 169 -3.05 -6.76 2.53
C VAL A 169 -1.79 -6.04 2.05
N GLY A 170 -1.64 -4.75 2.31
CA GLY A 170 -0.42 -3.99 2.01
C GLY A 170 0.83 -4.61 2.65
N VAL A 171 0.74 -5.04 3.93
CA VAL A 171 1.83 -5.76 4.62
C VAL A 171 2.16 -7.07 3.91
N ALA A 172 1.15 -7.88 3.60
CA ALA A 172 1.34 -9.19 2.96
C ALA A 172 1.94 -9.07 1.55
N LEU A 173 1.52 -8.07 0.77
CA LEU A 173 2.10 -7.77 -0.54
C LEU A 173 3.58 -7.40 -0.42
N ALA A 174 3.90 -6.49 0.51
CA ALA A 174 5.28 -6.06 0.72
C ALA A 174 6.18 -7.20 1.19
N GLU A 175 5.73 -8.02 2.15
CA GLU A 175 6.49 -9.17 2.62
C GLU A 175 6.77 -10.15 1.47
N PHE A 176 5.75 -10.49 0.68
CA PHE A 176 5.93 -11.35 -0.49
C PHE A 176 6.92 -10.76 -1.50
N ALA A 177 6.85 -9.46 -1.73
CA ALA A 177 7.67 -8.76 -2.70
C ALA A 177 9.13 -8.53 -2.26
N THR A 178 9.45 -8.59 -0.96
CA THR A 178 10.79 -8.21 -0.47
C THR A 178 11.49 -9.27 0.39
N LYS A 179 10.84 -10.38 0.71
CA LYS A 179 11.40 -11.46 1.56
C LYS A 179 12.73 -12.03 1.06
N SER A 180 12.87 -12.21 -0.25
CA SER A 180 14.10 -12.69 -0.91
C SER A 180 14.03 -12.39 -2.40
N ASP A 181 15.14 -12.50 -3.13
CA ASP A 181 15.15 -12.30 -4.58
C ASP A 181 14.21 -13.26 -5.32
N ALA A 182 14.17 -14.52 -4.90
CA ALA A 182 13.27 -15.52 -5.48
C ALA A 182 11.79 -15.17 -5.22
N SER A 183 11.48 -14.75 -3.99
CA SER A 183 10.14 -14.30 -3.61
C SER A 183 9.72 -13.05 -4.39
N ALA A 184 10.64 -12.09 -4.55
CA ALA A 184 10.43 -10.84 -5.28
C ALA A 184 10.12 -11.08 -6.76
N LEU A 185 10.84 -11.99 -7.41
CA LEU A 185 10.60 -12.38 -8.81
C LEU A 185 9.27 -13.14 -8.98
N GLU A 186 8.92 -14.01 -8.02
CA GLU A 186 7.63 -14.71 -8.04
C GLU A 186 6.46 -13.75 -7.82
N PHE A 187 6.61 -12.77 -6.91
CA PHE A 187 5.64 -11.69 -6.74
C PHE A 187 5.40 -10.95 -8.06
N GLN A 188 6.48 -10.49 -8.72
CA GLN A 188 6.39 -9.81 -10.02
C GLN A 188 5.64 -10.67 -11.06
N ARG A 189 5.96 -11.96 -11.14
CA ARG A 189 5.30 -12.90 -12.06
C ARG A 189 3.80 -13.05 -11.77
N ARG A 190 3.39 -13.05 -10.49
CA ARG A 190 1.98 -13.18 -10.12
C ARG A 190 1.21 -11.89 -10.35
N VAL A 191 1.80 -10.72 -10.07
CA VAL A 191 1.13 -9.44 -10.28
C VAL A 191 0.75 -9.26 -11.75
N THR A 192 1.63 -9.63 -12.68
CA THR A 192 1.35 -9.50 -14.12
C THR A 192 0.27 -10.47 -14.63
N ALA A 193 -0.13 -11.44 -13.81
CA ALA A 193 -1.19 -12.40 -14.12
C ALA A 193 -2.53 -12.07 -13.44
N LEU A 194 -2.61 -10.99 -12.65
CA LEU A 194 -3.85 -10.57 -12.00
C LEU A 194 -4.94 -10.21 -13.01
N SER A 195 -6.18 -10.45 -12.61
CA SER A 195 -7.38 -10.12 -13.37
C SER A 195 -8.51 -9.55 -12.51
N ASP A 196 -8.51 -9.80 -11.20
CA ASP A 196 -9.56 -9.36 -10.29
C ASP A 196 -9.01 -9.01 -8.89
N ASP A 197 -9.67 -8.07 -8.20
CA ASP A 197 -9.30 -7.64 -6.85
C ASP A 197 -9.42 -8.79 -5.83
N ALA A 198 -10.37 -9.71 -6.01
CA ALA A 198 -10.60 -10.85 -5.13
C ALA A 198 -9.43 -11.84 -5.09
N GLU A 199 -8.50 -11.75 -6.05
CA GLU A 199 -7.29 -12.57 -6.09
C GLU A 199 -6.30 -12.22 -4.98
N TYR A 200 -6.31 -10.99 -4.46
CA TYR A 200 -5.38 -10.52 -3.42
C TYR A 200 -6.05 -9.76 -2.27
N MET A 201 -7.29 -9.29 -2.43
CA MET A 201 -8.04 -8.56 -1.40
C MET A 201 -9.27 -9.35 -0.96
N PRO A 202 -9.38 -9.74 0.32
CA PRO A 202 -10.61 -10.30 0.87
C PRO A 202 -11.78 -9.31 0.72
N VAL A 203 -12.99 -9.81 0.49
CA VAL A 203 -14.18 -8.94 0.41
C VAL A 203 -14.39 -8.23 1.74
N VAL A 204 -14.40 -6.91 1.69
CA VAL A 204 -14.73 -6.04 2.84
C VAL A 204 -16.09 -5.41 2.63
N GLY A 205 -16.82 -5.21 3.73
CA GLY A 205 -18.18 -4.67 3.70
C GLY A 205 -18.32 -3.44 4.58
N ASN A 206 -19.16 -2.50 4.16
CA ASN A 206 -19.38 -1.22 4.85
C ASN A 206 -20.03 -1.37 6.25
N ASN A 207 -20.49 -2.57 6.62
CA ASN A 207 -21.27 -2.81 7.84
C ASN A 207 -20.44 -2.81 9.14
N ARG A 208 -19.10 -2.70 9.05
CA ARG A 208 -18.20 -2.72 10.22
C ARG A 208 -17.23 -1.53 10.26
N ASP A 209 -17.41 -0.54 9.40
CA ASP A 209 -16.59 0.67 9.41
C ASP A 209 -17.24 1.76 10.27
N GLY A 210 -16.44 2.61 10.91
CA GLY A 210 -16.91 3.70 11.76
C GLY A 210 -17.33 3.28 13.17
N MET A 211 -16.76 2.18 13.69
CA MET A 211 -17.04 1.74 15.06
C MET A 211 -16.48 2.75 16.08
N THR A 212 -17.32 3.25 16.98
CA THR A 212 -16.89 4.19 18.03
C THR A 212 -15.96 3.52 19.04
N GLU A 213 -15.12 4.28 19.74
CA GLU A 213 -14.28 3.75 20.83
C GLU A 213 -15.09 2.99 21.89
N ALA A 214 -16.29 3.47 22.22
CA ALA A 214 -17.16 2.79 23.18
C ALA A 214 -17.64 1.42 22.65
N ALA A 215 -18.07 1.35 21.39
CA ALA A 215 -18.48 0.10 20.76
C ALA A 215 -17.30 -0.87 20.62
N PHE A 216 -16.13 -0.35 20.24
CA PHE A 216 -14.89 -1.11 20.19
C PHE A 216 -14.52 -1.68 21.56
N SER A 217 -14.58 -0.88 22.61
CA SER A 217 -14.25 -1.30 23.98
C SER A 217 -15.24 -2.33 24.52
N VAL A 218 -16.52 -2.23 24.17
CA VAL A 218 -17.52 -3.25 24.53
C VAL A 218 -17.21 -4.59 23.87
N GLN A 219 -16.80 -4.58 22.61
CA GLN A 219 -16.60 -5.81 21.84
C GLN A 219 -15.20 -6.42 22.02
N TYR A 220 -14.18 -5.57 22.18
CA TYR A 220 -12.77 -5.95 22.15
C TYR A 220 -12.01 -5.51 23.39
N ARG A 221 -12.59 -4.78 24.34
CA ARG A 221 -11.91 -4.19 25.51
C ARG A 221 -10.85 -3.14 25.15
N ASP A 222 -9.77 -3.58 24.53
CA ASP A 222 -8.65 -2.78 24.07
C ASP A 222 -7.85 -3.52 22.98
N ARG A 223 -6.79 -2.91 22.47
CA ARG A 223 -5.95 -3.47 21.39
C ARG A 223 -5.06 -4.65 21.82
N SER A 224 -4.85 -4.83 23.11
CA SER A 224 -4.08 -5.95 23.66
C SER A 224 -4.94 -7.15 23.99
N SER A 225 -6.26 -7.05 23.77
CA SER A 225 -7.19 -8.12 24.06
C SER A 225 -6.99 -9.32 23.15
N THR A 226 -7.34 -10.47 23.71
CA THR A 226 -7.35 -11.76 23.00
C THR A 226 -8.33 -11.75 21.82
N GLU A 227 -9.45 -11.07 21.98
CA GLU A 227 -10.54 -10.94 21.01
C GLU A 227 -10.10 -10.12 19.79
N PHE A 228 -9.42 -8.99 20.02
CA PHE A 228 -8.89 -8.18 18.93
C PHE A 228 -7.75 -8.91 18.21
N ALA A 229 -6.84 -9.55 18.96
CA ALA A 229 -5.78 -10.36 18.36
C ALA A 229 -6.35 -11.54 17.54
N GLN A 230 -7.44 -12.17 18.00
CA GLN A 230 -8.13 -13.20 17.22
C GLN A 230 -8.71 -12.63 15.94
N ARG A 231 -9.32 -11.45 15.99
CA ARG A 231 -9.87 -10.79 14.81
C ARG A 231 -8.79 -10.44 13.77
N LEU A 232 -7.60 -10.01 14.22
CA LEU A 232 -6.45 -9.80 13.34
C LEU A 232 -6.00 -11.11 12.67
N ARG A 233 -5.94 -12.22 13.42
CA ARG A 233 -5.61 -13.54 12.86
C ARG A 233 -6.62 -14.01 11.81
N GLU A 234 -7.90 -13.75 12.03
CA GLU A 234 -8.95 -14.05 11.03
C GLU A 234 -8.71 -13.28 9.73
N ILE A 235 -8.40 -11.98 9.82
CA ILE A 235 -8.05 -11.15 8.65
C ILE A 235 -6.85 -11.73 7.93
N GLN A 236 -5.77 -12.02 8.65
CA GLN A 236 -4.56 -12.62 8.07
C GLN A 236 -4.84 -13.96 7.39
N THR A 237 -5.71 -14.79 7.98
CA THR A 237 -6.12 -16.07 7.39
C THR A 237 -6.87 -15.85 6.07
N MET A 238 -7.85 -14.95 6.04
CA MET A 238 -8.60 -14.62 4.83
C MET A 238 -7.70 -14.10 3.70
N ILE A 239 -6.65 -13.34 4.05
CA ILE A 239 -5.62 -12.86 3.11
C ILE A 239 -4.78 -14.03 2.60
N ALA A 240 -4.25 -14.87 3.48
CA ALA A 240 -3.41 -16.01 3.09
C ALA A 240 -4.14 -17.02 2.19
N GLU A 241 -5.46 -17.12 2.32
CA GLU A 241 -6.31 -17.96 1.47
C GLU A 241 -6.59 -17.37 0.07
N ARG A 242 -6.21 -16.12 -0.19
CA ARG A 242 -6.41 -15.55 -1.53
C ARG A 242 -5.48 -16.23 -2.54
N PRO A 243 -5.94 -16.48 -3.79
CA PRO A 243 -5.14 -17.15 -4.83
C PRO A 243 -3.75 -16.56 -5.03
N PHE A 244 -3.61 -15.23 -4.94
CA PHE A 244 -2.35 -14.53 -5.11
C PHE A 244 -1.29 -14.93 -4.07
N PHE A 245 -1.68 -15.24 -2.84
CA PHE A 245 -0.78 -15.61 -1.74
C PHE A 245 -0.62 -17.12 -1.54
N ALA A 246 -1.31 -17.96 -2.31
CA ALA A 246 -1.24 -19.41 -2.16
C ALA A 246 0.15 -19.98 -2.54
N ASN A 247 0.58 -21.09 -1.91
CA ASN A 247 1.81 -21.82 -2.25
C ASN A 247 3.13 -21.01 -2.16
N GLN A 248 3.29 -20.19 -1.12
CA GLN A 248 4.55 -19.45 -0.83
C GLN A 248 5.62 -20.30 -0.09
N GLN A 249 5.61 -21.63 -0.26
CA GLN A 249 6.57 -22.54 0.37
C GLN A 249 7.90 -22.61 -0.36
#